data_AF-A0A9P5Q8K1-F1
#
_entry.id   AF-A0A9P5Q8K1-F1
#
_cell.length_a   1.000
_cell.length_b   1.000
_cell.length_c   1.000
_cell.angle_alpha   90.00
_cell.angle_beta   90.00
_cell.angle_gamma   90.00
#
_symmetry.space_group_name_H-M   'P 1'
#
loop_
_entity.id
_entity.type
_entity.pdbx_description
1 polymer ?
#
loop_
_entity_poly.entity_id
_entity_poly.type
_entity_poly.pdbx_seq_one_letter_code
_entity_poly.pdbx_strand_id
1 'polypeptide(L)'
;MSIAHYESFLLNNVSTISTLESSLRSLTWFLPGRFKDAELASETLSASLNMMSMYHDTLLARIVQSDPKYRPLIPFSLHTRFTRAWADKNSRYKWAARMLETIRFTELVIEMGLRRKVSAKNRYRGIIILELIKAILRFILLRITRRPLISPPIPERDIDPTTLPSSTETSPTLAPSSPPSSLPETPDHLKNNRVPLPQHTPLAVPPPPRSDIGIEEYLLPKALTTASVKPPLSLVRSYSSPQEWLSEVVYILRPLVYATLLFSDRKSNRPLITILAMELVSRSLRRNVPPSATLERSEYAKRDRDMLWYLFRGTIWESYTR
;
A
#
# COMPACT_ATOMS: atom_id res chain seq x y z
N MET A 1 -17.68 -14.59 26.30
CA MET A 1 -16.93 -13.31 26.22
C MET A 1 -17.63 -12.43 25.21
N SER A 2 -18.14 -11.26 25.60
CA SER A 2 -18.82 -10.34 24.69
C SER A 2 -17.83 -9.70 23.72
N ILE A 3 -18.23 -9.45 22.47
CA ILE A 3 -17.41 -8.81 21.42
C ILE A 3 -16.81 -7.49 21.93
N ALA A 4 -17.59 -6.71 22.67
CA ALA A 4 -17.16 -5.44 23.24
C ALA A 4 -15.98 -5.56 24.24
N HIS A 5 -15.90 -6.65 25.01
CA HIS A 5 -14.79 -6.88 25.93
C HIS A 5 -13.49 -7.24 25.19
N TYR A 6 -13.61 -7.95 24.06
CA TYR A 6 -12.48 -8.22 23.20
C TYR A 6 -12.02 -6.94 22.47
N GLU A 7 -12.94 -6.11 21.99
CA GLU A 7 -12.63 -4.82 21.36
C GLU A 7 -11.88 -3.89 22.34
N SER A 8 -12.31 -3.78 23.60
CA SER A 8 -11.61 -2.96 24.60
C SER A 8 -10.25 -3.52 24.99
N PHE A 9 -10.10 -4.85 25.09
CA PHE A 9 -8.81 -5.49 25.32
C PHE A 9 -7.82 -5.19 24.19
N LEU A 10 -8.26 -5.30 22.93
CA LEU A 10 -7.43 -5.00 21.76
C LEU A 10 -6.96 -3.55 21.78
N LEU A 11 -7.81 -2.61 22.17
CA LEU A 11 -7.47 -1.18 22.21
C LEU A 11 -6.41 -0.85 23.25
N ASN A 12 -6.52 -1.44 24.44
CA ASN A 12 -5.53 -1.23 25.49
C ASN A 12 -4.17 -1.84 25.15
N ASN A 13 -4.13 -2.77 24.19
CA ASN A 13 -2.96 -3.57 23.83
C ASN A 13 -2.54 -3.38 22.35
N VAL A 14 -2.90 -2.27 21.70
CA VAL A 14 -2.57 -2.08 20.27
C VAL A 14 -1.06 -2.12 20.01
N SER A 15 -0.25 -1.52 20.88
CA SER A 15 1.21 -1.48 20.75
C SER A 15 1.86 -2.86 20.92
N THR A 16 1.38 -3.65 21.87
CA THR A 16 1.85 -5.04 22.09
C THR A 16 1.44 -5.93 20.93
N ILE A 17 0.20 -5.80 20.43
CA ILE A 17 -0.28 -6.53 19.26
C ILE A 17 0.51 -6.18 18.00
N SER A 18 0.81 -4.90 17.78
CA SER A 18 1.63 -4.45 16.64
C SER A 18 3.05 -5.02 16.69
N THR A 19 3.63 -5.09 17.89
CA THR A 19 4.95 -5.71 18.12
C THR A 19 4.91 -7.22 17.87
N LEU A 20 3.86 -7.91 18.35
CA LEU A 20 3.64 -9.34 18.11
C LEU A 20 3.41 -9.65 16.63
N GLU A 21 2.66 -8.81 15.92
CA GLU A 21 2.47 -8.95 14.48
C GLU A 21 3.79 -8.82 13.74
N SER A 22 4.61 -7.84 14.11
CA SER A 22 5.92 -7.59 13.50
C SER A 22 6.89 -8.74 13.77
N SER A 23 6.90 -9.27 14.99
CA SER A 23 7.75 -10.42 15.34
C SER A 23 7.28 -11.70 14.63
N LEU A 24 5.98 -11.99 14.56
CA LEU A 24 5.45 -13.12 13.80
C LEU A 24 5.73 -13.00 12.30
N ARG A 25 5.66 -11.79 11.74
CA ARG A 25 6.02 -11.52 10.35
C ARG A 25 7.51 -11.80 10.11
N SER A 26 8.40 -11.36 11.02
CA SER A 26 9.83 -11.70 10.93
C SER A 26 10.09 -13.21 11.04
N LEU A 27 9.37 -13.91 11.93
CA LEU A 27 9.49 -15.36 12.11
C LEU A 27 9.10 -16.13 10.84
N THR A 28 8.14 -15.61 10.09
CA THR A 28 7.68 -16.19 8.82
C THR A 28 8.83 -16.28 7.79
N TRP A 29 9.78 -15.34 7.80
CA TRP A 29 10.95 -15.37 6.92
C TRP A 29 11.96 -16.47 7.25
N PHE A 30 11.93 -17.03 8.47
CA PHE A 30 12.85 -18.09 8.90
C PHE A 30 12.30 -19.51 8.71
N LEU A 31 11.01 -19.65 8.39
CA LEU A 31 10.40 -20.96 8.14
C LEU A 31 10.87 -21.64 6.83
N PRO A 32 11.03 -20.94 5.69
CA PRO A 32 11.32 -21.58 4.42
C PRO A 32 12.58 -22.46 4.47
N GLY A 33 12.47 -23.69 3.95
CA GLY A 33 13.59 -24.63 3.84
C GLY A 33 13.76 -25.62 5.01
N ARG A 34 13.16 -25.38 6.18
CA ARG A 34 13.33 -26.29 7.34
C ARG A 34 12.40 -27.51 7.35
N PHE A 35 11.22 -27.42 6.73
CA PHE A 35 10.26 -28.52 6.67
C PHE A 35 9.69 -28.69 5.26
N LYS A 36 9.28 -29.93 4.91
CA LYS A 36 8.60 -30.22 3.63
C LYS A 36 7.33 -29.39 3.41
N ASP A 37 6.68 -28.99 4.51
CA ASP A 37 5.47 -28.16 4.50
C ASP A 37 5.69 -26.73 5.00
N ALA A 38 6.95 -26.33 5.20
CA ALA A 38 7.26 -25.00 5.71
C ALA A 38 6.79 -23.88 4.77
N GLU A 39 6.82 -24.12 3.46
CA GLU A 39 6.34 -23.15 2.46
C GLU A 39 4.84 -22.89 2.64
N LEU A 40 4.01 -23.93 2.68
CA LEU A 40 2.57 -23.76 2.92
C LEU A 40 2.27 -23.17 4.31
N ALA A 41 3.02 -23.60 5.33
CA ALA A 41 2.83 -23.11 6.70
C ALA A 41 3.20 -21.62 6.82
N SER A 42 4.34 -21.20 6.28
CA SER A 42 4.75 -19.78 6.28
C SER A 42 3.78 -18.90 5.51
N GLU A 43 3.28 -19.38 4.37
CA GLU A 43 2.29 -18.64 3.58
C GLU A 43 0.93 -18.57 4.27
N THR A 44 0.51 -19.64 4.95
CA THR A 44 -0.72 -19.64 5.76
C THR A 44 -0.59 -18.69 6.94
N LEU A 45 0.56 -18.67 7.62
CA LEU A 45 0.85 -17.73 8.70
C LEU A 45 0.82 -16.29 8.17
N SER A 46 1.51 -16.00 7.06
CA SER A 46 1.49 -14.69 6.41
C SER A 46 0.07 -14.24 6.05
N ALA A 47 -0.72 -15.10 5.41
CA ALA A 47 -2.11 -14.82 5.06
C ALA A 47 -2.97 -14.55 6.31
N SER A 48 -2.78 -15.33 7.38
CA SER A 48 -3.49 -15.15 8.64
C SER A 48 -3.13 -13.83 9.34
N LEU A 49 -1.84 -13.45 9.33
CA LEU A 49 -1.37 -12.18 9.87
C LEU A 49 -1.98 -11.02 9.11
N ASN A 50 -1.91 -11.01 7.78
CA ASN A 50 -2.49 -9.93 6.96
C ASN A 50 -4.01 -9.81 7.14
N MET A 51 -4.72 -10.94 7.32
CA MET A 51 -6.16 -10.92 7.61
C MET A 51 -6.46 -10.37 9.01
N MET A 52 -5.61 -10.67 9.99
CA MET A 52 -5.66 -10.09 11.34
C MET A 52 -5.37 -8.58 11.32
N SER A 53 -4.34 -8.13 10.60
CA SER A 53 -4.01 -6.71 10.42
C SER A 53 -5.20 -5.96 9.83
N MET A 54 -5.80 -6.49 8.76
CA MET A 54 -6.99 -5.91 8.15
C MET A 54 -8.17 -5.84 9.13
N TYR A 55 -8.37 -6.86 9.98
CA TYR A 55 -9.39 -6.82 11.02
C TYR A 55 -9.14 -5.69 12.01
N HIS A 56 -7.91 -5.57 12.53
CA HIS A 56 -7.51 -4.49 13.44
C HIS A 56 -7.70 -3.11 12.82
N ASP A 57 -7.35 -2.92 11.55
CA ASP A 57 -7.55 -1.65 10.84
C ASP A 57 -9.04 -1.27 10.76
N THR A 58 -9.90 -2.26 10.55
CA THR A 58 -11.35 -2.00 10.49
C THR A 58 -11.95 -1.68 11.85
N LEU A 59 -11.43 -2.28 12.92
CA LEU A 59 -11.82 -1.96 14.29
C LEU A 59 -11.37 -0.53 14.64
N LEU A 60 -10.11 -0.21 14.39
CA LEU A 60 -9.54 1.11 14.65
C LEU A 60 -10.27 2.20 13.85
N ALA A 61 -10.57 1.95 12.57
CA ALA A 61 -11.33 2.88 11.74
C ALA A 61 -12.74 3.15 12.26
N ARG A 62 -13.39 2.17 12.91
CA ARG A 62 -14.72 2.30 13.52
C ARG A 62 -14.68 3.15 14.78
N ILE A 63 -13.65 2.97 15.60
CA ILE A 63 -13.50 3.68 16.88
C ILE A 63 -13.13 5.14 16.65
N VAL A 64 -12.21 5.39 15.71
CA VAL A 64 -11.88 6.74 15.25
C VAL A 64 -13.12 7.49 14.74
N GLN A 65 -14.07 6.78 14.11
CA GLN A 65 -15.35 7.38 13.70
C GLN A 65 -16.31 7.61 14.86
N SER A 66 -16.25 6.83 15.93
CA SER A 66 -17.11 7.04 17.11
C SER A 66 -16.60 8.13 18.04
N ASP A 67 -15.31 8.46 18.00
CA ASP A 67 -14.71 9.51 18.83
C ASP A 67 -14.75 10.89 18.13
N PRO A 68 -15.67 11.81 18.49
CA PRO A 68 -15.76 13.13 17.86
C PRO A 68 -14.56 14.05 18.20
N LYS A 69 -13.76 13.68 19.21
CA LYS A 69 -12.57 14.43 19.65
C LYS A 69 -11.30 14.03 18.91
N TYR A 70 -11.30 12.89 18.20
CA TYR A 70 -10.11 12.44 17.50
C TYR A 70 -9.90 13.26 16.22
N ARG A 71 -8.84 14.07 16.21
CA ARG A 71 -8.32 14.72 15.00
C ARG A 71 -6.95 14.12 14.72
N PRO A 72 -6.74 13.49 13.55
CA PRO A 72 -5.44 12.91 13.25
C PRO A 72 -4.40 14.03 13.18
N LEU A 73 -3.28 13.85 13.89
CA LEU A 73 -2.16 14.80 13.90
C LEU A 73 -1.53 14.95 12.51
N ILE A 74 -1.59 13.89 11.71
CA ILE A 74 -1.08 13.84 10.34
C ILE A 74 -2.27 13.64 9.40
N PRO A 75 -2.41 14.45 8.34
CA PRO A 75 -3.48 14.26 7.37
C PRO A 75 -3.34 12.90 6.68
N PHE A 76 -4.46 12.20 6.49
CA PHE A 76 -4.47 10.94 5.74
C PHE A 76 -3.90 11.12 4.33
N SER A 77 -3.24 10.06 3.83
CA SER A 77 -2.77 10.04 2.45
C SER A 77 -3.92 10.30 1.47
N LEU A 78 -3.61 10.87 0.29
CA LEU A 78 -4.62 11.12 -0.74
C LEU A 78 -5.36 9.83 -1.15
N HIS A 79 -4.62 8.71 -1.14
CA HIS A 79 -5.12 7.38 -1.40
C HIS A 79 -6.18 6.96 -0.36
N THR A 80 -5.79 6.95 0.92
CA THR A 80 -6.67 6.61 2.04
C THR A 80 -7.89 7.49 2.11
N ARG A 81 -7.74 8.79 1.85
CA ARG A 81 -8.86 9.73 1.82
C ARG A 81 -9.87 9.39 0.72
N PHE A 82 -9.39 9.05 -0.48
CA PHE A 82 -10.25 8.65 -1.59
C PHE A 82 -10.97 7.33 -1.33
N THR A 83 -10.23 6.29 -0.94
CA THR A 83 -10.79 4.94 -0.75
C THR A 83 -11.74 4.90 0.45
N ARG A 84 -11.44 5.64 1.52
CA ARG A 84 -12.33 5.78 2.69
C ARG A 84 -13.63 6.47 2.32
N ALA A 85 -13.58 7.57 1.58
CA ALA A 85 -14.79 8.28 1.14
C ALA A 85 -15.72 7.38 0.29
N TRP A 86 -15.16 6.48 -0.52
CA TRP A 86 -15.95 5.49 -1.26
C TRP A 86 -16.49 4.35 -0.41
N ALA A 87 -15.71 3.88 0.56
CA ALA A 87 -16.14 2.87 1.52
C ALA A 87 -17.28 3.36 2.41
N ASP A 88 -17.25 4.64 2.81
CA ASP A 88 -18.31 5.26 3.62
C ASP A 88 -19.57 5.55 2.77
N LYS A 89 -19.40 5.91 1.49
CA LYS A 89 -20.53 6.18 0.58
C LYS A 89 -21.32 4.93 0.20
N ASN A 90 -20.64 3.80 -0.08
CA ASN A 90 -21.27 2.62 -0.65
C ASN A 90 -20.83 1.33 0.05
N SER A 91 -21.77 0.67 0.76
CA SER A 91 -21.51 -0.61 1.42
C SER A 91 -21.10 -1.73 0.45
N ARG A 92 -21.60 -1.70 -0.80
CA ARG A 92 -21.20 -2.65 -1.85
C ARG A 92 -19.72 -2.48 -2.25
N TYR A 93 -19.25 -1.23 -2.35
CA TYR A 93 -17.84 -0.94 -2.61
C TYR A 93 -16.98 -1.45 -1.45
N LYS A 94 -17.38 -1.15 -0.20
CA LYS A 94 -16.70 -1.60 1.01
C LYS A 94 -16.53 -3.11 1.05
N TRP A 95 -17.59 -3.88 0.79
CA TRP A 95 -17.52 -5.34 0.77
C TRP A 95 -16.72 -5.88 -0.42
N ALA A 96 -16.91 -5.32 -1.62
CA ALA A 96 -16.15 -5.76 -2.80
C ALA A 96 -14.64 -5.51 -2.64
N ALA A 97 -14.24 -4.36 -2.10
CA ALA A 97 -12.84 -4.03 -1.82
C ALA A 97 -12.25 -4.98 -0.77
N ARG A 98 -12.98 -5.25 0.33
CA ARG A 98 -12.57 -6.22 1.36
C ARG A 98 -12.39 -7.63 0.81
N MET A 99 -13.35 -8.11 0.03
CA MET A 99 -13.26 -9.44 -0.59
C MET A 99 -12.05 -9.53 -1.54
N LEU A 100 -11.79 -8.48 -2.33
CA LEU A 100 -10.65 -8.46 -3.24
C LEU A 100 -9.31 -8.54 -2.48
N GLU A 101 -9.17 -7.85 -1.36
CA GLU A 101 -7.95 -7.90 -0.55
C GLU A 101 -7.82 -9.23 0.23
N THR A 102 -8.91 -9.78 0.76
CA THR A 102 -8.90 -11.13 1.36
C THR A 102 -8.46 -12.19 0.34
N ILE A 103 -8.93 -12.09 -0.91
CA ILE A 103 -8.47 -12.99 -1.97
C ILE A 103 -6.97 -12.79 -2.22
N ARG A 104 -6.49 -11.54 -2.30
CA ARG A 104 -5.05 -11.26 -2.48
C ARG A 104 -4.19 -11.91 -1.38
N PHE A 105 -4.60 -11.83 -0.12
CA PHE A 105 -3.84 -12.44 0.98
C PHE A 105 -3.88 -13.98 0.97
N THR A 106 -4.98 -14.57 0.50
CA THR A 106 -5.18 -16.02 0.50
C THR A 106 -4.79 -16.71 -0.81
N GLU A 107 -4.56 -15.95 -1.88
CA GLU A 107 -4.29 -16.43 -3.24
C GLU A 107 -3.18 -17.48 -3.28
N LEU A 108 -2.04 -17.16 -2.68
CA LEU A 108 -0.87 -18.02 -2.72
C LEU A 108 -1.10 -19.31 -1.91
N VAL A 109 -1.76 -19.22 -0.74
CA VAL A 109 -2.18 -20.39 0.06
C VAL A 109 -3.12 -21.29 -0.72
N ILE A 110 -4.10 -20.70 -1.41
CA ILE A 110 -5.04 -21.41 -2.27
C ILE A 110 -4.29 -22.09 -3.41
N GLU A 111 -3.41 -21.39 -4.12
CA GLU A 111 -2.60 -21.95 -5.20
C GLU A 111 -1.72 -23.12 -4.74
N MET A 112 -1.07 -23.01 -3.59
CA MET A 112 -0.27 -24.08 -2.98
C MET A 112 -1.15 -25.27 -2.56
N GLY A 113 -2.34 -25.00 -2.01
CA GLY A 113 -3.33 -26.03 -1.69
C GLY A 113 -3.79 -26.80 -2.92
N LEU A 114 -4.10 -26.10 -4.02
CA LEU A 114 -4.46 -26.67 -5.32
C LEU A 114 -3.32 -27.48 -5.93
N ARG A 115 -2.07 -27.04 -5.80
CA ARG A 115 -0.89 -27.80 -6.26
C ARG A 115 -0.75 -29.16 -5.61
N ARG A 116 -1.15 -29.29 -4.33
CA ARG A 116 -0.97 -30.51 -3.55
C ARG A 116 -2.12 -31.51 -3.71
N LYS A 117 -3.36 -31.01 -3.69
CA LYS A 117 -4.55 -31.88 -3.62
C LYS A 117 -5.14 -32.26 -4.98
N VAL A 118 -4.77 -31.55 -6.05
CA VAL A 118 -5.53 -31.55 -7.30
C VAL A 118 -4.64 -31.84 -8.50
N SER A 119 -5.16 -32.60 -9.47
CA SER A 119 -4.49 -32.86 -10.75
C SER A 119 -4.17 -31.57 -11.51
N ALA A 120 -3.10 -31.59 -12.31
CA ALA A 120 -2.61 -30.43 -13.05
C ALA A 120 -3.72 -29.69 -13.84
N LYS A 121 -4.65 -30.41 -14.50
CA LYS A 121 -5.75 -29.79 -15.25
C LYS A 121 -6.70 -29.00 -14.33
N ASN A 122 -7.08 -29.59 -13.22
CA ASN A 122 -8.02 -28.98 -12.27
C ASN A 122 -7.36 -27.85 -11.46
N ARG A 123 -6.04 -27.91 -11.23
CA ARG A 123 -5.26 -26.79 -10.67
C ARG A 123 -5.43 -25.52 -11.50
N TYR A 124 -5.18 -25.59 -12.82
CA TYR A 124 -5.32 -24.41 -13.69
C TYR A 124 -6.77 -23.94 -13.81
N ARG A 125 -7.75 -24.85 -13.82
CA ARG A 125 -9.17 -24.47 -13.74
C ARG A 125 -9.47 -23.67 -12.47
N GLY A 126 -8.90 -24.07 -11.32
CA GLY A 126 -9.01 -23.33 -10.07
C GLY A 126 -8.41 -21.93 -10.14
N ILE A 127 -7.21 -21.79 -10.73
CA ILE A 127 -6.55 -20.49 -10.94
C ILE A 127 -7.42 -19.59 -11.85
N ILE A 128 -7.96 -20.12 -12.95
CA ILE A 128 -8.84 -19.37 -13.85
C ILE A 128 -10.11 -18.90 -13.12
N ILE A 129 -10.72 -19.75 -12.29
CA ILE A 129 -11.89 -19.38 -11.48
C ILE A 129 -11.54 -18.27 -10.49
N LEU A 130 -10.38 -18.37 -9.83
CA LEU A 130 -9.90 -17.35 -8.89
C LEU A 130 -9.69 -16.01 -9.60
N GLU A 131 -9.03 -16.01 -10.76
CA GLU A 131 -8.85 -14.82 -11.59
C GLU A 131 -10.17 -14.24 -12.09
N LEU A 132 -11.14 -15.11 -12.44
CA LEU A 132 -12.47 -14.68 -12.85
C LEU A 132 -13.22 -13.99 -11.71
N ILE A 133 -13.16 -14.54 -10.49
CA ILE A 133 -13.75 -13.92 -9.30
C ILE A 133 -13.12 -12.54 -9.05
N LYS A 134 -11.78 -12.43 -9.11
CA LYS A 134 -11.07 -11.14 -8.98
C LYS A 134 -11.50 -10.15 -10.07
N ALA A 135 -11.63 -10.60 -11.32
CA ALA A 135 -12.08 -9.77 -12.43
C ALA A 135 -13.51 -9.25 -12.21
N ILE A 136 -14.44 -10.12 -11.79
CA ILE A 136 -15.83 -9.74 -11.48
C ILE A 136 -15.87 -8.70 -10.35
N LEU A 137 -15.10 -8.90 -9.27
CA LEU A 137 -15.00 -7.94 -8.17
C LEU A 137 -14.48 -6.57 -8.65
N ARG A 138 -13.44 -6.56 -9.48
CA ARG A 138 -12.91 -5.32 -10.10
C ARG A 138 -13.93 -4.65 -11.02
N PHE A 139 -14.70 -5.41 -11.79
CA PHE A 139 -15.78 -4.86 -12.62
C PHE A 139 -16.91 -4.26 -11.77
N ILE A 140 -17.27 -4.88 -10.65
CA ILE A 140 -18.24 -4.33 -9.70
C ILE A 140 -17.73 -2.99 -9.15
N LEU A 141 -16.45 -2.93 -8.74
CA LEU A 141 -15.83 -1.70 -8.28
C LEU A 141 -15.86 -0.62 -9.38
N LEU A 142 -15.46 -0.96 -10.61
CA LEU A 142 -15.46 -0.04 -11.75
C LEU A 142 -16.87 0.51 -12.05
N ARG A 143 -17.90 -0.35 -12.00
CA ARG A 143 -19.29 0.05 -12.25
C ARG A 143 -19.82 1.01 -11.18
N ILE A 144 -19.38 0.85 -9.93
CA ILE A 144 -19.76 1.72 -8.81
C ILE A 144 -19.01 3.06 -8.87
N THR A 145 -17.70 3.05 -9.11
CA THR A 145 -16.87 4.27 -9.04
C THR A 145 -16.92 5.10 -10.32
N ARG A 146 -17.12 4.46 -11.48
CA ARG A 146 -17.00 5.06 -12.84
C ARG A 146 -15.73 5.90 -12.99
N ARG A 147 -14.64 5.42 -12.40
CA ARG A 147 -13.31 6.04 -12.24
C ARG A 147 -12.25 4.94 -12.35
N PRO A 148 -10.96 5.28 -12.62
CA PRO A 148 -9.89 4.29 -12.59
C PRO A 148 -9.85 3.58 -11.24
N LEU A 149 -9.62 2.26 -11.31
CA LEU A 149 -9.44 1.47 -10.11
C LEU A 149 -8.10 1.81 -9.49
N ILE A 150 -8.13 2.24 -8.23
CA ILE A 150 -6.92 2.51 -7.46
C ILE A 150 -6.51 1.23 -6.74
N SER A 151 -5.21 0.92 -6.75
CA SER A 151 -4.66 -0.28 -6.13
C SER A 151 -3.76 0.08 -4.94
N PRO A 152 -4.06 -0.40 -3.72
CA PRO A 152 -5.16 -1.27 -3.29
C PRO A 152 -6.52 -0.53 -3.17
N PRO A 153 -7.67 -1.23 -3.30
CA PRO A 153 -9.00 -0.59 -3.20
C PRO A 153 -9.42 -0.25 -1.77
N ILE A 154 -8.63 -0.66 -0.77
CA ILE A 154 -8.86 -0.45 0.66
C ILE A 154 -7.99 0.72 1.16
N PRO A 155 -8.46 1.49 2.14
CA PRO A 155 -7.63 2.43 2.90
C PRO A 155 -6.32 1.80 3.38
N GLU A 156 -5.19 2.47 3.14
CA GLU A 156 -3.91 2.01 3.66
C GLU A 156 -3.81 2.34 5.16
N ARG A 157 -3.06 1.52 5.89
CA ARG A 157 -2.87 1.70 7.34
C ARG A 157 -1.91 2.85 7.59
N ASP A 158 -2.45 4.06 7.59
CA ASP A 158 -1.71 5.31 7.87
C ASP A 158 -1.63 5.64 9.37
N ILE A 159 -2.25 4.83 10.24
CA ILE A 159 -2.24 5.07 11.69
C ILE A 159 -1.03 4.36 12.29
N ASP A 160 -0.02 5.15 12.64
CA ASP A 160 1.06 4.67 13.50
C ASP A 160 0.51 4.51 14.93
N PRO A 161 0.45 3.29 15.48
CA PRO A 161 -0.08 3.06 16.83
C PRO A 161 0.71 3.79 17.93
N THR A 162 1.93 4.24 17.65
CA THR A 162 2.72 5.06 18.58
C THR A 162 2.25 6.52 18.66
N THR A 163 1.40 6.96 17.72
CA THR A 163 0.84 8.33 17.65
C THR A 163 -0.59 8.43 18.16
N LEU A 164 -1.21 7.31 18.55
CA LEU A 164 -2.49 7.31 19.23
C LEU A 164 -2.27 7.87 20.64
N PRO A 165 -2.95 8.96 21.05
CA PRO A 165 -2.84 9.45 22.40
C PRO A 165 -3.36 8.34 23.33
N SER A 166 -2.47 7.81 24.17
CA SER A 166 -2.89 7.04 25.34
C SER A 166 -3.94 7.88 26.08
N SER A 167 -5.05 7.25 26.48
CA SER A 167 -6.19 7.89 27.14
C SER A 167 -5.87 8.60 28.48
N THR A 168 -4.58 8.72 28.82
CA THR A 168 -4.04 9.41 29.99
C THR A 168 -3.43 10.77 29.65
N GLU A 169 -3.27 11.16 28.38
CA GLU A 169 -2.65 12.44 28.04
C GLU A 169 -3.66 13.48 27.57
N THR A 170 -3.77 14.53 28.37
CA THR A 170 -4.51 15.75 28.07
C THR A 170 -3.84 16.48 26.90
N SER A 171 -4.56 16.63 25.79
CA SER A 171 -4.36 17.62 24.71
C SER A 171 -2.92 17.89 24.21
N PRO A 172 -2.55 17.52 22.97
CA PRO A 172 -1.26 17.89 22.38
C PRO A 172 -1.28 19.29 21.74
N THR A 173 -2.09 20.23 22.24
CA THR A 173 -2.28 21.57 21.65
C THR A 173 -1.40 22.65 22.29
N LEU A 174 -0.53 22.30 23.23
CA LEU A 174 0.47 23.23 23.75
C LEU A 174 1.83 22.55 23.66
N ALA A 175 2.50 22.73 22.52
CA ALA A 175 3.95 22.69 22.54
C ALA A 175 4.41 23.68 23.63
N PRO A 176 5.25 23.28 24.60
CA PRO A 176 5.95 24.24 25.43
C PRO A 176 6.91 24.95 24.48
N SER A 177 6.51 26.12 23.99
CA SER A 177 7.44 27.13 23.49
C SER A 177 8.18 27.71 24.69
N SER A 178 9.05 26.90 25.27
CA SER A 178 10.07 27.32 26.21
C SER A 178 11.37 26.65 25.75
N PRO A 179 12.40 27.42 25.34
CA PRO A 179 13.71 26.84 25.12
C PRO A 179 14.17 26.17 26.42
N PRO A 180 14.88 25.02 26.37
CA PRO A 180 15.44 24.43 27.57
C PRO A 180 16.34 25.46 28.24
N SER A 181 15.95 25.90 29.44
CA SER A 181 16.80 26.72 30.30
C SER A 181 18.04 25.89 30.64
N SER A 182 19.21 26.48 30.38
CA SER A 182 20.56 25.99 30.68
C SER A 182 20.97 24.66 30.04
N LEU A 183 21.61 24.75 28.87
CA LEU A 183 22.74 23.88 28.55
C LEU A 183 23.85 24.14 29.59
N PRO A 184 24.63 23.13 30.02
CA PRO A 184 25.74 23.34 30.94
C PRO A 184 26.72 24.34 30.32
N GLU A 185 27.02 25.41 31.06
CA GLU A 185 27.93 26.45 30.62
C GLU A 185 29.32 25.83 30.39
N THR A 186 29.91 26.14 29.25
CA THR A 186 31.24 25.64 28.90
C THR A 186 32.24 26.15 29.93
N PRO A 187 33.04 25.28 30.57
CA PRO A 187 34.01 25.68 31.60
C PRO A 187 34.91 26.82 31.12
N ASP A 188 35.22 27.78 31.99
CA ASP A 188 35.91 29.02 31.61
C ASP A 188 37.27 28.82 30.92
N HIS A 189 37.95 27.70 31.20
CA HIS A 189 39.22 27.34 30.55
C HIS A 189 39.06 26.78 29.12
N LEU A 190 37.83 26.48 28.69
CA LEU A 190 37.45 26.07 27.33
C LEU A 190 36.76 27.20 26.55
N LYS A 191 36.56 28.38 27.16
CA LYS A 191 36.05 29.55 26.46
C LYS A 191 37.10 30.02 25.46
N ASN A 192 36.90 29.66 24.19
CA ASN A 192 37.76 30.08 23.09
C ASN A 192 37.82 31.61 23.04
N ASN A 193 39.04 32.17 23.10
CA ASN A 193 39.27 33.60 22.91
C ASN A 193 38.63 34.02 21.58
N ARG A 194 37.71 34.99 21.60
CA ARG A 194 36.97 35.49 20.42
C ARG A 194 37.85 36.31 19.48
N VAL A 195 39.10 35.89 19.27
CA VAL A 195 39.94 36.40 18.19
C VAL A 195 39.67 35.49 16.99
N PRO A 196 39.11 36.00 15.90
CA PRO A 196 38.99 35.22 14.67
C PRO A 196 40.39 34.77 14.25
N LEU A 197 40.67 33.47 14.33
CA LEU A 197 41.89 32.92 13.75
C LEU A 197 41.84 33.17 12.23
N PRO A 198 42.91 33.70 11.62
CA PRO A 198 42.99 33.83 10.17
C PRO A 198 42.72 32.47 9.52
N GLN A 199 41.82 32.42 8.53
CA GLN A 199 41.51 31.19 7.81
C GLN A 199 42.74 30.72 7.03
N HIS A 200 43.50 29.81 7.62
CA HIS A 200 44.56 29.10 6.92
C HIS A 200 43.93 27.98 6.08
N THR A 201 44.12 28.08 4.76
CA THR A 201 43.42 27.38 3.70
C THR A 201 43.68 25.87 3.50
N PRO A 202 44.56 25.13 4.21
CA PRO A 202 44.70 23.69 3.94
C PRO A 202 43.82 22.77 4.83
N LEU A 203 43.04 23.31 5.77
CA LEU A 203 42.17 22.52 6.69
C LEU A 203 40.71 22.98 6.69
N ALA A 204 40.21 23.47 5.55
CA ALA A 204 38.79 23.75 5.39
C ALA A 204 37.99 22.44 5.49
N VAL A 205 37.24 22.28 6.58
CA VAL A 205 36.17 21.27 6.67
C VAL A 205 35.26 21.51 5.46
N PRO A 206 35.03 20.51 4.60
CA PRO A 206 34.13 20.70 3.47
C PRO A 206 32.76 21.10 4.03
N PRO A 207 32.08 22.10 3.43
CA PRO A 207 30.73 22.45 3.86
C PRO A 207 29.89 21.17 3.86
N PRO A 208 29.04 20.94 4.89
CA PRO A 208 28.14 19.80 4.88
C PRO A 208 27.38 19.84 3.55
N PRO A 209 27.24 18.71 2.83
CA PRO A 209 26.50 18.70 1.59
C PRO A 209 25.12 19.29 1.89
N ARG A 210 24.81 20.44 1.28
CA ARG A 210 23.47 21.03 1.34
C ARG A 210 22.54 20.06 0.62
N SER A 211 22.00 19.10 1.36
CA SER A 211 20.88 18.29 0.92
C SER A 211 19.60 19.12 1.07
N ASP A 212 19.48 20.20 0.29
CA ASP A 212 18.23 20.95 0.14
C ASP A 212 17.06 20.01 -0.25
N ILE A 213 17.41 18.89 -0.87
CA ILE A 213 16.55 17.74 -1.18
C ILE A 213 15.80 17.23 0.07
N GLY A 214 16.46 17.10 1.22
CA GLY A 214 15.85 16.45 2.39
C GLY A 214 14.80 17.31 3.09
N ILE A 215 14.99 18.63 3.12
CA ILE A 215 14.04 19.55 3.75
C ILE A 215 12.82 19.74 2.85
N GLU A 216 13.02 19.95 1.55
CA GLU A 216 11.91 20.06 0.61
C GLU A 216 11.13 18.74 0.52
N GLU A 217 11.80 17.59 0.45
CA GLU A 217 11.13 16.28 0.44
C GLU A 217 10.35 15.99 1.74
N TYR A 218 10.78 16.54 2.88
CA TYR A 218 10.06 16.44 4.15
C TYR A 218 8.89 17.44 4.26
N LEU A 219 9.05 18.65 3.71
CA LEU A 219 8.06 19.72 3.81
C LEU A 219 7.01 19.68 2.71
N LEU A 220 7.33 19.24 1.50
CA LEU A 220 6.40 19.16 0.36
C LEU A 220 5.19 18.24 0.62
N PRO A 221 5.34 17.06 1.28
CA PRO A 221 4.20 16.24 1.68
C PRO A 221 3.34 16.90 2.77
N LYS A 222 3.96 17.74 3.61
CA LYS A 222 3.30 18.48 4.69
C LYS A 222 2.66 19.78 4.22
N ALA A 223 3.06 20.29 3.06
CA ALA A 223 2.49 21.48 2.45
C ALA A 223 1.07 21.20 1.95
N LEU A 224 0.17 22.17 2.14
CA LEU A 224 -1.20 22.11 1.64
C LEU A 224 -1.21 22.15 0.10
N THR A 225 -1.19 20.97 -0.52
CA THR A 225 -1.30 20.86 -1.97
C THR A 225 -2.72 21.18 -2.45
N THR A 226 -2.89 21.61 -3.71
CA THR A 226 -4.24 21.82 -4.29
C THR A 226 -5.10 20.55 -4.27
N ALA A 227 -4.47 19.37 -4.23
CA ALA A 227 -5.14 18.10 -4.04
C ALA A 227 -5.67 17.92 -2.60
N SER A 228 -5.05 18.53 -1.59
CA SER A 228 -5.50 18.44 -0.19
C SER A 228 -6.87 19.10 0.02
N VAL A 229 -7.13 20.22 -0.67
CA VAL A 229 -8.38 21.01 -0.55
C VAL A 229 -9.55 20.41 -1.33
N LYS A 230 -9.27 19.62 -2.38
CA LYS A 230 -10.33 19.02 -3.22
C LYS A 230 -11.15 17.99 -2.45
N PRO A 231 -12.49 17.94 -2.64
CA PRO A 231 -13.31 16.93 -1.99
C PRO A 231 -12.85 15.51 -2.38
N PRO A 232 -12.83 14.55 -1.44
CA PRO A 232 -12.20 13.24 -1.66
C PRO A 232 -12.69 12.50 -2.90
N LEU A 233 -14.00 12.53 -3.17
CA LEU A 233 -14.60 11.85 -4.31
C LEU A 233 -14.27 12.49 -5.66
N SER A 234 -13.77 13.73 -5.66
CA SER A 234 -13.37 14.48 -6.85
C SER A 234 -11.87 14.38 -7.17
N LEU A 235 -11.08 13.72 -6.30
CA LEU A 235 -9.63 13.58 -6.46
C LEU A 235 -9.22 12.94 -7.78
N VAL A 236 -10.01 11.96 -8.23
CA VAL A 236 -9.86 11.27 -9.51
C VAL A 236 -11.01 11.68 -10.40
N ARG A 237 -10.82 11.95 -11.68
CA ARG A 237 -11.93 12.35 -12.58
C ARG A 237 -12.77 11.15 -13.03
N SER A 238 -14.09 11.32 -13.15
CA SER A 238 -14.98 10.27 -13.69
C SER A 238 -14.74 10.05 -15.19
N TYR A 239 -15.11 8.87 -15.68
CA TYR A 239 -15.03 8.57 -17.10
C TYR A 239 -16.16 9.23 -17.89
N SER A 240 -15.78 9.90 -18.95
CA SER A 240 -16.71 10.56 -19.88
C SER A 240 -16.64 9.93 -21.27
N SER A 241 -15.49 9.36 -21.65
CA SER A 241 -15.27 8.77 -22.97
C SER A 241 -15.34 7.23 -22.91
N PRO A 242 -15.93 6.56 -23.92
CA PRO A 242 -15.93 5.10 -24.01
C PRO A 242 -14.51 4.51 -24.14
N GLN A 243 -13.56 5.27 -24.68
CA GLN A 243 -12.16 4.87 -24.78
C GLN A 243 -11.53 4.67 -23.39
N GLU A 244 -11.86 5.55 -22.44
CA GLU A 244 -11.37 5.46 -21.06
C GLU A 244 -11.93 4.21 -20.36
N TRP A 245 -13.21 3.89 -20.61
CA TRP A 245 -13.83 2.65 -20.12
C TRP A 245 -13.11 1.42 -20.69
N LEU A 246 -12.88 1.39 -22.01
CA LEU A 246 -12.22 0.27 -22.66
C LEU A 246 -10.79 0.08 -22.12
N SER A 247 -10.07 1.16 -21.81
CA SER A 247 -8.72 1.11 -21.22
C SER A 247 -8.68 0.33 -19.89
N GLU A 248 -9.69 0.53 -19.03
CA GLU A 248 -9.80 -0.18 -17.74
C GLU A 248 -10.32 -1.60 -17.92
N VAL A 249 -11.25 -1.83 -18.85
CA VAL A 249 -11.74 -3.19 -19.14
C VAL A 249 -10.57 -4.08 -19.59
N VAL A 250 -9.73 -3.58 -20.50
CA VAL A 250 -8.53 -4.29 -20.96
C VAL A 250 -7.54 -4.50 -19.80
N TYR A 251 -7.35 -3.50 -18.93
CA TYR A 251 -6.50 -3.61 -17.74
C TYR A 251 -6.99 -4.71 -16.77
N ILE A 252 -8.30 -4.75 -16.48
CA ILE A 252 -8.92 -5.71 -15.55
C ILE A 252 -8.90 -7.14 -16.11
N LEU A 253 -9.08 -7.32 -17.43
CA LEU A 253 -9.14 -8.64 -18.06
C LEU A 253 -7.77 -9.32 -18.18
N ARG A 254 -6.67 -8.57 -18.12
CA ARG A 254 -5.33 -9.11 -18.36
C ARG A 254 -4.97 -10.35 -17.52
N PRO A 255 -5.16 -10.39 -16.18
CA PRO A 255 -4.80 -11.57 -15.40
C PRO A 255 -5.62 -12.80 -15.81
N LEU A 256 -6.89 -12.62 -16.17
CA LEU A 256 -7.76 -13.68 -16.67
C LEU A 256 -7.28 -14.20 -18.02
N VAL A 257 -7.00 -13.30 -18.96
CA VAL A 257 -6.45 -13.65 -20.28
C VAL A 257 -5.13 -14.41 -20.10
N TYR A 258 -4.23 -13.95 -19.23
CA TYR A 258 -3.01 -14.68 -18.91
C TYR A 258 -3.26 -16.11 -18.45
N ALA A 259 -4.13 -16.29 -17.45
CA ALA A 259 -4.39 -17.60 -16.86
C ALA A 259 -5.01 -18.56 -17.89
N THR A 260 -5.89 -18.06 -18.76
CA THR A 260 -6.49 -18.87 -19.84
C THR A 260 -5.47 -19.25 -20.92
N LEU A 261 -4.59 -18.32 -21.32
CA LEU A 261 -3.54 -18.63 -22.29
C LEU A 261 -2.50 -19.59 -21.73
N LEU A 262 -2.11 -19.42 -20.45
CA LEU A 262 -1.17 -20.32 -19.78
C LEU A 262 -1.74 -21.75 -19.64
N PHE A 263 -3.06 -21.87 -19.53
CA PHE A 263 -3.72 -23.18 -19.56
C PHE A 263 -3.59 -23.87 -20.92
N SER A 264 -3.72 -23.12 -22.02
CA SER A 264 -3.64 -23.64 -23.39
C SER A 264 -2.20 -23.87 -23.86
N ASP A 265 -1.29 -22.95 -23.59
CA ASP A 265 0.08 -22.95 -24.11
C ASP A 265 1.09 -22.63 -23.00
N ARG A 266 1.74 -23.68 -22.51
CA ARG A 266 2.62 -23.63 -21.34
C ARG A 266 4.08 -23.31 -21.68
N LYS A 267 4.48 -23.51 -22.93
CA LYS A 267 5.90 -23.44 -23.35
C LYS A 267 6.18 -22.23 -24.24
N SER A 268 5.15 -21.64 -24.84
CA SER A 268 5.33 -20.50 -25.71
C SER A 268 5.45 -19.18 -24.95
N ASN A 269 6.10 -18.21 -25.58
CA ASN A 269 6.12 -16.81 -25.15
C ASN A 269 4.82 -16.06 -25.47
N ARG A 270 3.87 -16.69 -26.19
CA ARG A 270 2.57 -16.11 -26.56
C ARG A 270 1.79 -15.50 -25.39
N PRO A 271 1.66 -16.15 -24.20
CA PRO A 271 0.93 -15.57 -23.08
C PRO A 271 1.56 -14.25 -22.57
N LEU A 272 2.89 -14.13 -22.60
CA LEU A 272 3.57 -12.90 -22.18
C LEU A 272 3.43 -11.79 -23.22
N ILE A 273 3.63 -12.11 -24.50
CA ILE A 273 3.53 -11.14 -25.60
C ILE A 273 2.11 -10.56 -25.67
N THR A 274 1.09 -11.41 -25.54
CA THR A 274 -0.32 -10.98 -25.57
C THR A 274 -0.67 -10.06 -24.40
N ILE A 275 -0.12 -10.30 -23.21
CA ILE A 275 -0.31 -9.41 -22.06
C ILE A 275 0.40 -8.09 -22.23
N LEU A 276 1.63 -8.12 -22.72
CA LEU A 276 2.38 -6.91 -22.99
C LEU A 276 1.65 -6.08 -24.06
N ALA A 277 1.12 -6.72 -25.10
CA ALA A 277 0.26 -6.07 -26.08
C ALA A 277 -1.01 -5.49 -25.45
N MET A 278 -1.72 -6.23 -24.58
CA MET A 278 -2.88 -5.70 -23.85
C MET A 278 -2.51 -4.51 -22.95
N GLU A 279 -1.32 -4.50 -22.34
CA GLU A 279 -0.81 -3.38 -21.56
C GLU A 279 -0.56 -2.14 -22.40
N LEU A 280 0.10 -2.31 -23.55
CA LEU A 280 0.35 -1.21 -24.47
C LEU A 280 -0.95 -0.66 -25.04
N VAL A 281 -1.91 -1.54 -25.37
CA VAL A 281 -3.27 -1.13 -25.77
C VAL A 281 -3.94 -0.35 -24.63
N SER A 282 -3.98 -0.90 -23.42
CA SER A 282 -4.55 -0.20 -22.25
C SER A 282 -3.90 1.17 -22.07
N ARG A 283 -2.57 1.26 -22.12
CA ARG A 283 -1.80 2.52 -21.99
C ARG A 283 -2.10 3.51 -23.11
N SER A 284 -2.21 3.07 -24.36
CA SER A 284 -2.54 3.94 -25.50
C SER A 284 -3.98 4.47 -25.45
N LEU A 285 -4.90 3.74 -24.82
CA LEU A 285 -6.28 4.15 -24.61
C LEU A 285 -6.48 5.03 -23.37
N ARG A 286 -5.48 5.13 -22.48
CA ARG A 286 -5.55 6.02 -21.31
C ARG A 286 -5.56 7.47 -21.78
N ARG A 287 -6.27 8.29 -21.02
CA ARG A 287 -6.30 9.75 -21.22
C ARG A 287 -5.04 10.43 -20.70
N ASN A 288 -4.79 11.63 -21.21
CA ASN A 288 -3.79 12.52 -20.65
C ASN A 288 -4.29 13.12 -19.32
N VAL A 289 -3.56 12.87 -18.24
CA VAL A 289 -3.91 13.31 -16.89
C VAL A 289 -3.30 14.69 -16.62
N PRO A 290 -4.03 15.70 -16.12
CA PRO A 290 -3.50 17.05 -15.84
C PRO A 290 -2.61 17.07 -14.59
N PRO A 291 -1.55 17.90 -14.49
CA PRO A 291 -0.56 17.92 -13.39
C PRO A 291 -1.16 17.92 -11.98
N SER A 292 -2.32 18.54 -11.82
CA SER A 292 -3.04 18.65 -10.55
C SER A 292 -3.72 17.36 -10.04
N ALA A 293 -3.82 16.31 -10.86
CA ALA A 293 -4.38 15.01 -10.48
C ALA A 293 -3.26 14.03 -10.07
N THR A 294 -2.67 14.27 -8.90
CA THR A 294 -1.51 13.52 -8.37
C THR A 294 -1.84 12.05 -8.11
N LEU A 295 -3.02 11.75 -7.53
CA LEU A 295 -3.46 10.39 -7.21
C LEU A 295 -3.67 9.51 -8.45
N GLU A 296 -4.28 10.07 -9.50
CA GLU A 296 -4.48 9.34 -10.77
C GLU A 296 -3.13 9.10 -11.48
N ARG A 297 -2.20 10.06 -11.41
CA ARG A 297 -0.84 9.89 -11.92
C ARG A 297 -0.05 8.84 -11.17
N SER A 298 -0.08 8.84 -9.85
CA SER A 298 0.67 7.86 -9.05
C SER A 298 0.19 6.45 -9.35
N GLU A 299 -1.12 6.26 -9.55
CA GLU A 299 -1.68 4.96 -9.97
C GLU A 299 -1.19 4.57 -11.37
N TYR A 300 -1.23 5.47 -12.36
CA TYR A 300 -0.73 5.15 -13.70
C TYR A 300 0.78 4.91 -13.73
N ALA A 301 1.56 5.67 -12.96
CA ALA A 301 2.99 5.44 -12.81
C ALA A 301 3.29 4.08 -12.17
N LYS A 302 2.48 3.66 -11.18
CA LYS A 302 2.58 2.32 -10.58
C LYS A 302 2.30 1.23 -11.62
N ARG A 303 1.23 1.35 -12.40
CA ARG A 303 0.90 0.40 -13.49
C ARG A 303 2.01 0.33 -14.55
N ASP A 304 2.61 1.47 -14.89
CA ASP A 304 3.70 1.53 -15.88
C ASP A 304 5.00 0.89 -15.33
N ARG A 305 5.28 1.02 -14.03
CA ARG A 305 6.37 0.29 -13.36
C ARG A 305 6.08 -1.20 -13.30
N ASP A 306 4.83 -1.59 -13.06
CA ASP A 306 4.41 -2.99 -13.03
C ASP A 306 4.62 -3.71 -14.37
N MET A 307 4.56 -2.96 -15.48
CA MET A 307 4.89 -3.49 -16.81
C MET A 307 6.33 -4.03 -16.90
N LEU A 308 7.28 -3.43 -16.16
CA LEU A 308 8.67 -3.87 -16.15
C LEU A 308 8.83 -5.24 -15.49
N TRP A 309 7.96 -5.61 -14.55
CA TRP A 309 7.98 -6.93 -13.92
C TRP A 309 7.70 -8.08 -14.90
N TYR A 310 7.08 -7.81 -16.06
CA TYR A 310 6.88 -8.84 -17.09
C TYR A 310 8.18 -9.29 -17.76
N LEU A 311 9.23 -8.44 -17.79
CA LEU A 311 10.54 -8.81 -18.33
C LEU A 311 11.22 -9.88 -17.48
N PHE A 312 10.97 -9.86 -16.17
CA PHE A 312 11.52 -10.83 -15.21
C PHE A 312 10.69 -12.12 -15.13
N ARG A 313 9.65 -12.28 -15.97
CA ARG A 313 8.79 -13.45 -15.93
C ARG A 313 9.42 -14.63 -16.67
N GLY A 314 9.16 -15.82 -16.13
CA GLY A 314 9.94 -17.04 -16.34
C GLY A 314 10.34 -17.40 -17.78
N THR A 315 9.54 -17.15 -18.81
CA THR A 315 9.92 -17.64 -20.16
C THR A 315 11.05 -16.83 -20.80
N ILE A 316 11.12 -15.52 -20.54
CA ILE A 316 12.22 -14.66 -21.01
C ILE A 316 13.47 -14.98 -20.19
N TRP A 317 13.31 -15.10 -18.88
CA TRP A 317 14.39 -15.41 -17.96
C TRP A 317 14.99 -16.81 -18.22
N GLU A 318 14.16 -17.84 -18.34
CA GLU A 318 14.57 -19.22 -18.65
C GLU A 318 15.28 -19.30 -20.00
N SER A 319 14.94 -18.45 -20.98
CA SER A 319 15.64 -18.40 -22.27
C SER A 319 17.00 -17.72 -22.20
N TYR A 320 17.22 -16.83 -21.22
CA TYR A 320 18.47 -16.09 -21.05
C TYR A 320 19.44 -16.79 -20.10
N THR A 321 18.93 -17.46 -19.05
CA THR A 321 19.76 -18.13 -18.04
C THR A 321 20.15 -19.57 -18.38
N ARG A 322 19.66 -20.12 -19.49
CA ARG A 322 19.89 -21.50 -19.91
C ARG A 322 20.78 -21.56 -21.14
#